data_AF-A0A2M8F2D8-F1
#
_entry.id   AF-A0A2M8F2D8-F1
#
_cell.length_a   1.000
_cell.length_b   1.000
_cell.length_c   1.000
_cell.angle_alpha   90.00
_cell.angle_beta   90.00
_cell.angle_gamma   90.00
#
_symmetry.space_group_name_H-M   'P 1'
#
loop_
_entity.id
_entity.type
_entity.pdbx_description
1 polymer ?
#
loop_
_entity_poly.entity_id
_entity_poly.type
_entity_poly.pdbx_seq_one_letter_code
_entity_poly.pdbx_strand_id
1 'polypeptide(L)'
;MTKIGIRYTKPRKLVFEALAHYSKPVSVAEINYYLKNKIDLSSIYRTLELMKKSNIAEETEFGDGKKRYELISEKGHHHHLICENCGDIEDIKMKEDELLNKVKTKSKFAIKKHKLEFFGLCPNCQ
;
A
#
# COMPACT_ATOMS: atom_id res chain seq x y z
N MET A 1 4.94 -24.11 -11.42
CA MET A 1 3.88 -23.31 -10.76
C MET A 1 4.57 -22.24 -9.93
N THR A 2 4.34 -20.96 -10.20
CA THR A 2 5.15 -19.86 -9.65
C THR A 2 4.77 -19.51 -8.21
N LYS A 3 5.79 -19.25 -7.38
CA LYS A 3 5.79 -18.91 -5.93
C LYS A 3 4.80 -17.85 -5.44
N ILE A 4 4.02 -17.21 -6.31
CA ILE A 4 3.17 -16.03 -6.04
C ILE A 4 1.68 -16.33 -6.33
N GLY A 5 1.28 -17.59 -6.58
CA GLY A 5 -0.14 -17.96 -6.74
C GLY A 5 -0.82 -17.43 -8.02
N ILE A 6 -0.16 -16.56 -8.80
CA ILE A 6 -0.64 -16.04 -10.08
C ILE A 6 0.28 -16.45 -11.23
N ARG A 7 -0.30 -16.60 -12.43
CA ARG A 7 0.48 -16.90 -13.65
C ARG A 7 1.54 -15.82 -13.87
N TYR A 8 2.77 -16.24 -14.07
CA TYR A 8 3.88 -15.33 -14.34
C TYR A 8 3.80 -14.76 -15.77
N THR A 9 3.90 -13.44 -15.88
CA THR A 9 3.96 -12.70 -17.15
C THR A 9 4.88 -11.49 -17.00
N LYS A 10 5.40 -10.96 -18.11
CA LYS A 10 6.28 -9.77 -18.09
C LYS A 10 5.62 -8.57 -17.39
N PRO A 11 4.36 -8.17 -17.68
CA PRO A 11 3.72 -7.07 -16.94
C PRO A 11 3.61 -7.33 -15.44
N ARG A 12 3.23 -8.55 -15.04
CA ARG A 12 3.08 -8.91 -13.62
C ARG A 12 4.38 -8.83 -12.85
N LYS A 13 5.47 -9.30 -13.44
CA LYS A 13 6.80 -9.16 -12.85
C LYS A 13 7.18 -7.70 -12.69
N LEU A 14 7.00 -6.89 -13.73
CA LEU A 14 7.39 -5.47 -13.70
C LEU A 14 6.63 -4.69 -12.63
N VAL A 15 5.31 -4.88 -12.52
CA VAL A 15 4.52 -4.23 -11.47
C VAL A 15 4.93 -4.72 -10.07
N PHE A 16 5.18 -6.03 -9.90
CA PHE A 16 5.68 -6.55 -8.63
C PHE A 16 7.01 -5.90 -8.23
N GLU A 17 7.96 -5.81 -9.17
CA GLU A 17 9.26 -5.17 -8.95
C GLU A 17 9.12 -3.68 -8.62
N ALA A 18 8.18 -2.98 -9.27
CA ALA A 18 7.88 -1.60 -8.94
C ALA A 18 7.36 -1.47 -7.50
N LEU A 19 6.37 -2.27 -7.11
CA LEU A 19 5.85 -2.25 -5.74
C LEU A 19 6.91 -2.67 -4.71
N ALA A 20 7.79 -3.62 -5.04
CA ALA A 20 8.89 -4.04 -4.17
C ALA A 20 10.01 -3.00 -4.04
N HIS A 21 10.13 -2.09 -5.02
CA HIS A 21 11.11 -1.00 -4.99
C HIS A 21 10.69 0.09 -4.01
N TYR A 22 9.40 0.41 -3.95
CA TYR A 22 8.87 1.39 -3.01
C TYR A 22 8.62 0.74 -1.65
N SER A 23 9.09 1.39 -0.59
CA SER A 23 8.76 0.96 0.78
C SER A 23 7.39 1.43 1.25
N LYS A 24 6.73 2.31 0.47
CA LYS A 24 5.49 3.02 0.83
C LYS A 24 4.41 2.85 -0.26
N PRO A 25 3.14 3.16 0.03
CA PRO A 25 2.07 3.14 -0.96
C PRO A 25 2.36 4.05 -2.16
N VAL A 26 2.21 3.50 -3.37
CA VAL A 26 2.47 4.22 -4.62
C VAL A 26 1.31 4.22 -5.59
N SER A 27 1.14 5.34 -6.29
CA SER A 27 0.12 5.51 -7.32
C SER A 27 0.49 4.79 -8.63
N VAL A 28 -0.52 4.56 -9.47
CA VAL A 28 -0.31 4.03 -10.83
C VAL A 28 0.60 4.94 -11.66
N ALA A 29 0.53 6.26 -11.45
CA ALA A 29 1.40 7.21 -12.15
C ALA A 29 2.87 7.02 -11.77
N GLU A 30 3.17 6.83 -10.48
CA GLU A 30 4.52 6.55 -9.98
C GLU A 30 5.04 5.20 -10.45
N ILE A 31 4.19 4.16 -10.44
CA ILE A 31 4.53 2.84 -10.99
C ILE A 31 4.88 2.97 -12.48
N ASN A 32 4.06 3.66 -13.27
CA ASN A 32 4.29 3.84 -14.69
C ASN A 32 5.58 4.64 -14.97
N TYR A 33 5.84 5.67 -14.16
CA TYR A 33 7.07 6.46 -14.21
C TYR A 33 8.31 5.60 -13.91
N TYR A 34 8.29 4.83 -12.82
CA TYR A 34 9.36 3.88 -12.46
C TYR A 34 9.62 2.86 -13.58
N LEU A 35 8.55 2.35 -14.19
CA LEU A 35 8.62 1.40 -15.31
C LEU A 35 9.03 2.04 -16.63
N LYS A 36 9.17 3.37 -16.72
CA LYS A 36 9.51 4.11 -17.95
C LYS A 36 8.60 3.73 -19.13
N ASN A 37 7.29 3.61 -18.88
CA ASN A 37 6.30 3.22 -19.89
C ASN A 37 6.58 1.86 -20.59
N LYS A 38 7.30 0.93 -19.95
CA LYS A 38 7.59 -0.41 -20.51
C LYS A 38 6.34 -1.28 -20.74
N ILE A 39 5.22 -0.93 -20.12
CA ILE A 39 3.91 -1.56 -20.25
C ILE A 39 2.84 -0.48 -20.24
N ASP A 40 1.68 -0.80 -20.82
CA ASP A 40 0.55 0.12 -20.85
C ASP A 40 -0.15 0.22 -19.48
N LEU A 41 -0.86 1.34 -19.26
CA LEU A 41 -1.61 1.58 -18.03
C LEU A 41 -2.67 0.50 -17.76
N SER A 42 -3.33 -0.03 -18.79
CA SER A 42 -4.35 -1.07 -18.61
C SER A 42 -3.75 -2.37 -18.07
N SER A 43 -2.53 -2.72 -18.49
CA SER A 43 -1.76 -3.84 -17.95
C SER A 43 -1.36 -3.60 -16.49
N ILE A 44 -1.02 -2.36 -16.11
CA ILE A 44 -0.74 -2.01 -14.70
C ILE A 44 -2.01 -2.20 -13.87
N TYR A 45 -3.13 -1.59 -14.24
CA TYR A 45 -4.40 -1.71 -13.51
C TYR A 45 -4.87 -3.17 -13.37
N ARG A 46 -4.86 -3.95 -14.46
CA ARG A 46 -5.24 -5.37 -14.44
C ARG A 46 -4.33 -6.19 -13.53
N THR A 47 -3.05 -5.85 -13.48
CA THR A 47 -2.08 -6.54 -12.62
C THR A 47 -2.30 -6.21 -11.15
N LEU A 48 -2.50 -4.93 -10.81
CA LEU A 48 -2.77 -4.49 -9.44
C LEU A 48 -4.09 -5.09 -8.91
N GLU A 49 -5.14 -5.08 -9.73
CA GLU A 49 -6.43 -5.71 -9.38
C GLU A 49 -6.28 -7.21 -9.13
N LEU A 50 -5.48 -7.91 -9.94
CA LEU A 50 -5.17 -9.31 -9.73
C LEU A 50 -4.38 -9.53 -8.43
N MET A 51 -3.34 -8.73 -8.18
CA MET A 51 -2.53 -8.82 -6.96
C MET A 51 -3.36 -8.57 -5.70
N LYS A 52 -4.26 -7.59 -5.74
CA LYS A 52 -5.23 -7.33 -4.66
C LYS A 52 -6.14 -8.53 -4.39
N LYS A 53 -6.74 -9.08 -5.45
CA LYS A 53 -7.60 -10.28 -5.33
C LYS A 53 -6.84 -11.51 -4.84
N SER A 54 -5.54 -11.59 -5.12
CA SER A 54 -4.65 -12.66 -4.68
C SER A 54 -3.96 -12.38 -3.34
N ASN A 55 -4.34 -11.30 -2.63
CA ASN A 55 -3.75 -10.94 -1.34
C ASN A 55 -2.21 -10.80 -1.40
N ILE A 56 -1.70 -10.23 -2.49
CA ILE A 56 -0.27 -9.93 -2.71
C ILE A 56 0.00 -8.44 -2.45
N ALA A 57 -0.96 -7.58 -2.79
CA ALA A 57 -0.88 -6.14 -2.64
C ALA A 57 -2.16 -5.63 -2.00
N GLU A 58 -2.08 -4.50 -1.31
CA GLU A 58 -3.23 -3.78 -0.80
C GLU A 58 -3.42 -2.44 -1.53
N GLU A 59 -4.66 -1.96 -1.53
CA GLU A 59 -5.06 -0.69 -2.11
C GLU A 59 -5.46 0.26 -0.97
N THR A 60 -4.86 1.45 -0.95
CA THR A 60 -5.15 2.49 0.02
C THR A 60 -5.44 3.80 -0.69
N GLU A 61 -6.34 4.58 -0.10
CA GLU A 61 -6.67 5.94 -0.52
C GLU A 61 -6.62 6.83 0.72
N PHE A 62 -5.98 7.99 0.59
CA PHE A 62 -5.71 8.92 1.69
C PHE A 62 -6.61 10.18 1.61
N GLY A 63 -7.76 10.08 0.94
CA GLY A 63 -8.71 11.19 0.78
C GLY A 63 -8.34 12.23 -0.29
N ASP A 64 -7.18 12.09 -0.94
CA ASP A 64 -6.73 12.96 -2.05
C ASP A 64 -7.20 12.48 -3.44
N GLY A 65 -8.14 11.54 -3.48
CA GLY A 65 -8.67 10.93 -4.70
C GLY A 65 -7.69 10.03 -5.45
N LYS A 66 -6.50 9.75 -4.89
CA LYS A 66 -5.49 8.89 -5.52
C LYS A 66 -5.44 7.53 -4.84
N LYS A 67 -5.73 6.50 -5.63
CA LYS A 67 -5.46 5.10 -5.25
C LYS A 67 -3.97 4.83 -5.29
N ARG A 68 -3.48 4.26 -4.19
CA ARG A 68 -2.10 3.83 -4.01
C ARG A 68 -2.07 2.35 -3.65
N TYR A 69 -0.95 1.72 -3.97
CA TYR A 69 -0.75 0.29 -3.82
C TYR A 69 0.58 0.02 -3.15
N GLU A 70 0.62 -0.97 -2.28
CA GLU A 70 1.84 -1.48 -1.65
C GLU A 70 1.77 -3.01 -1.61
N LEU A 71 2.93 -3.67 -1.51
CA LEU A 71 2.95 -5.10 -1.23
C LEU A 71 2.54 -5.33 0.21
N ILE A 72 1.71 -6.36 0.43
CA ILE A 72 1.38 -6.78 1.79
C ILE A 72 2.67 -7.25 2.45
N SER A 73 3.09 -6.52 3.48
CA SER A 73 4.36 -6.73 4.15
C SER A 73 4.33 -7.97 5.04
N GLU A 74 5.27 -8.90 4.85
CA GLU A 74 5.57 -9.94 5.85
C GLU A 74 6.37 -9.39 7.04
N LYS A 75 6.93 -8.17 6.93
CA LYS A 75 7.88 -7.58 7.89
C LYS A 75 7.22 -6.91 9.10
N GLY A 76 5.92 -7.10 9.28
CA GLY A 76 5.13 -6.56 10.39
C GLY A 76 4.27 -5.37 9.99
N HIS A 77 3.31 -5.07 10.86
CA HIS A 77 2.33 -4.01 10.69
C HIS A 77 2.97 -2.62 10.81
N HIS A 78 2.66 -1.73 9.88
CA HIS A 78 3.07 -0.32 9.87
C HIS A 78 1.88 0.57 9.55
N HIS A 79 2.01 1.85 9.90
CA HIS A 79 1.02 2.90 9.66
C HIS A 79 1.61 3.99 8.78
N HIS A 80 0.76 4.82 8.20
CA HIS A 80 1.19 5.88 7.28
C HIS A 80 1.02 7.26 7.91
N LEU A 81 2.03 8.11 7.75
CA LEU A 81 1.94 9.56 7.95
C LEU A 81 1.95 10.25 6.58
N ILE A 82 0.92 11.04 6.31
CA ILE A 82 0.66 11.63 5.01
C ILE A 82 0.75 13.16 5.10
N CYS A 83 1.55 13.76 4.21
CA CYS A 83 1.60 15.20 4.05
C CYS A 83 0.39 15.70 3.28
N GLU A 84 -0.39 16.59 3.88
CA GLU A 84 -1.60 17.17 3.27
C GLU A 84 -1.27 18.17 2.15
N ASN A 85 -0.06 18.74 2.14
CA ASN A 85 0.35 19.69 1.10
C ASN A 85 0.91 19.02 -0.16
N CYS A 86 1.87 18.11 -0.01
CA CYS A 86 2.56 17.50 -1.15
C CYS A 86 2.21 16.02 -1.39
N GLY A 87 1.47 15.38 -0.47
CA GLY A 87 1.11 13.97 -0.56
C GLY A 87 2.25 12.98 -0.32
N ASP A 88 3.38 13.45 0.23
CA ASP A 88 4.46 12.57 0.67
C ASP A 88 3.99 11.67 1.81
N ILE A 89 4.54 10.45 1.86
CA ILE A 89 4.13 9.40 2.80
C ILE A 89 5.38 8.86 3.49
N GLU A 90 5.30 8.75 4.81
CA GLU A 90 6.29 8.15 5.68
C GLU A 90 5.67 6.96 6.44
N ASP A 91 6.42 5.86 6.55
CA ASP A 91 6.00 4.70 7.33
C ASP A 91 6.34 4.92 8.80
N ILE A 92 5.35 4.72 9.68
CA ILE A 92 5.54 4.78 11.12
C ILE A 92 5.32 3.40 11.73
N LYS A 93 6.30 2.98 12.53
CA LYS A 93 6.20 1.79 13.39
C LYS A 93 5.97 2.24 14.82
N MET A 94 4.83 1.85 15.38
CA MET A 94 4.49 2.12 16.78
C MET A 94 3.93 0.87 17.44
N LYS A 95 4.16 0.74 18.75
CA LYS A 95 3.46 -0.26 19.55
C LYS A 95 2.04 0.25 19.82
N GLU A 96 1.06 -0.59 19.55
CA GLU A 96 -0.36 -0.26 19.65
C GLU A 96 -1.14 -1.27 20.51
N ASP A 97 -0.43 -2.19 21.16
CA ASP A 97 -1.02 -3.29 21.94
C ASP A 97 -2.05 -2.80 22.95
N GLU A 98 -1.75 -1.69 23.64
CA GLU A 98 -2.68 -1.09 24.61
C GLU A 98 -3.95 -0.55 23.95
N LEU A 99 -3.83 0.13 22.80
CA LEU A 99 -4.98 0.65 22.06
C LEU A 99 -5.84 -0.51 21.56
N LEU A 100 -5.22 -1.50 20.92
CA LEU A 100 -5.93 -2.68 20.41
C LEU A 100 -6.61 -3.47 21.53
N ASN A 101 -5.96 -3.63 22.69
CA ASN A 101 -6.56 -4.29 23.85
C ASN A 101 -7.75 -3.51 24.41
N LYS A 102 -7.68 -2.18 24.47
CA LYS A 102 -8.83 -1.34 24.87
C LYS A 102 -10.00 -1.49 23.90
N VAL A 103 -9.75 -1.55 22.59
CA VAL A 103 -10.81 -1.76 21.60
C VAL A 103 -11.42 -3.15 21.74
N LYS A 104 -10.59 -4.20 21.87
CA LYS A 104 -11.05 -5.58 22.05
C LYS A 104 -11.92 -5.76 23.30
N THR A 105 -11.53 -5.17 24.44
CA THR A 105 -12.26 -5.33 25.70
C THR A 105 -13.58 -4.53 25.75
N LYS A 106 -13.68 -3.43 25.01
CA LYS A 106 -14.89 -2.59 24.96
C LYS A 106 -15.85 -2.95 23.82
N SER A 107 -15.46 -3.84 22.92
CA SER A 107 -16.22 -4.18 21.72
C SER A 107 -16.75 -5.61 21.77
N LYS A 108 -17.91 -5.84 21.16
CA LYS A 108 -18.45 -7.18 20.89
C LYS A 108 -18.10 -7.69 19.49
N PHE A 109 -17.39 -6.89 18.69
CA PHE A 109 -17.03 -7.25 17.32
C PHE A 109 -15.81 -8.18 17.27
N ALA A 110 -15.86 -9.17 16.37
CA ALA A 110 -14.68 -9.92 15.96
C ALA A 110 -13.85 -9.06 14.99
N ILE A 111 -12.90 -8.29 15.55
CA ILE A 111 -12.04 -7.38 14.78
C ILE A 111 -11.15 -8.20 13.83
N LYS A 112 -11.32 -8.00 12.52
CA LYS A 112 -10.53 -8.70 11.48
C LYS A 112 -9.35 -7.89 10.96
N LYS A 113 -9.46 -6.56 11.01
CA LYS A 113 -8.47 -5.60 10.54
C LYS A 113 -8.66 -4.28 11.25
N HIS A 114 -7.63 -3.46 11.24
CA HIS A 114 -7.71 -2.05 11.59
C HIS A 114 -6.81 -1.27 10.64
N LYS A 115 -6.98 0.05 10.62
CA LYS A 115 -6.24 0.95 9.76
C LYS A 115 -6.04 2.25 10.55
N LEU A 116 -4.80 2.71 10.66
CA LEU A 116 -4.44 3.95 11.33
C LEU A 116 -3.55 4.77 10.39
N GLU A 117 -3.94 6.03 10.20
CA GLU A 117 -3.28 6.98 9.31
C GLU A 117 -3.21 8.32 10.03
N PHE A 118 -2.11 9.02 9.84
CA PHE A 118 -1.87 10.35 10.40
C PHE A 118 -1.73 11.35 9.24
N PHE A 119 -2.27 12.55 9.42
CA PHE A 119 -2.26 13.61 8.41
C PHE A 119 -1.63 14.87 9.00
N GLY A 120 -0.77 15.54 8.22
CA GLY A 120 -0.08 16.75 8.66
C GLY A 120 0.84 17.34 7.59
N LEU A 121 1.92 18.03 7.98
CA LEU A 121 2.90 18.61 7.05
C LEU A 121 4.26 17.93 7.21
N CYS A 122 4.83 17.45 6.10
CA CYS A 122 6.21 16.94 6.10
C CYS A 122 7.21 18.09 6.31
N PRO A 123 8.47 17.79 6.68
CA PRO A 123 9.48 18.83 6.95
C PRO A 123 9.74 19.81 5.80
N ASN A 124 9.49 19.39 4.55
CA ASN A 124 9.66 20.24 3.38
C ASN A 124 8.47 21.19 3.13
N CYS A 125 7.37 21.02 3.84
CA CYS A 125 6.12 21.77 3.67
C CYS A 125 5.74 22.58 4.92
N GLN A 126 6.58 22.56 5.95
CA GLN A 126 6.47 23.43 7.13
C GLN A 126 7.06 24.82 6.84
#